data_AF-A0A2N9APJ2-F1
#
_entry.id   AF-A0A2N9APJ2-F1
#
_cell.length_a   1.000
_cell.length_b   1.000
_cell.length_c   1.000
_cell.angle_alpha   90.00
_cell.angle_beta   90.00
_cell.angle_gamma   90.00
#
_symmetry.space_group_name_H-M   'P 1'
#
loop_
_entity.id
_entity.type
_entity.pdbx_description
1 polymer ?
#
loop_
_entity_poly.entity_id
_entity_poly.type
_entity_poly.pdbx_seq_one_letter_code
_entity_poly.pdbx_strand_id
1 'polypeptide(L)'
;MPPMLPLPTRRAVLAAGACLSILRFPEARAAAPADRVGAFTVTPLRDGHFPLEPSMIPGADSEAGRALLAQAGLPPSGPSPEPVNAFLIRRGARHGLLDAGCGTVFGPGFDRVTAALAAEGVAARPDRDRMADPPPCGPCGRPAHGRWPRPLRQCRAGASGA
;
A
#
# COMPACT_ATOMS: atom_id res chain seq x y z
N MET A 1 4.16 -35.97 -48.55
CA MET A 1 4.95 -36.51 -47.43
C MET A 1 5.42 -35.33 -46.58
N PRO A 2 4.98 -35.18 -45.33
CA PRO A 2 5.48 -34.12 -44.46
C PRO A 2 6.89 -34.47 -43.95
N PRO A 3 7.83 -33.51 -43.85
CA PRO A 3 9.15 -33.77 -43.29
C PRO A 3 9.08 -34.05 -41.79
N MET A 4 9.76 -35.11 -41.34
CA MET A 4 9.97 -35.39 -39.91
C MET A 4 10.96 -34.37 -39.33
N LEU A 5 10.51 -33.57 -38.37
CA LEU A 5 11.38 -32.70 -37.58
C LEU A 5 12.15 -33.55 -36.54
N PRO A 6 13.45 -33.29 -36.32
CA PRO A 6 14.24 -34.05 -35.35
C PRO A 6 13.77 -33.76 -33.92
N LEU A 7 13.71 -34.83 -33.11
CA LEU A 7 13.36 -34.75 -31.69
C LEU A 7 14.45 -33.99 -30.91
N PRO A 8 14.07 -33.02 -30.06
CA PRO A 8 15.02 -32.23 -29.29
C PRO A 8 15.76 -33.11 -28.27
N THR A 9 17.07 -32.93 -28.17
CA THR A 9 17.90 -33.70 -27.23
C THR A 9 17.70 -33.24 -25.79
N ARG A 10 17.91 -34.14 -24.83
CA ARG A 10 17.81 -33.85 -23.38
C ARG A 10 18.66 -32.64 -22.94
N ARG A 11 19.79 -32.40 -23.61
CA ARG A 11 20.66 -31.23 -23.38
C ARG A 11 20.02 -29.91 -23.87
N ALA A 12 19.33 -29.93 -25.00
CA ALA A 12 18.62 -28.75 -25.51
C ALA A 12 17.46 -28.34 -24.58
N VAL A 13 16.76 -29.32 -24.00
CA VAL A 13 15.67 -29.07 -23.03
C VAL A 13 16.20 -28.44 -21.73
N LEU A 14 17.33 -28.91 -21.20
CA LEU A 14 17.93 -28.36 -19.97
C LEU A 14 18.50 -26.94 -20.17
N ALA A 15 19.11 -26.65 -21.32
CA ALA A 15 19.64 -25.32 -21.63
C ALA A 15 18.51 -24.27 -21.79
N ALA A 16 17.37 -24.65 -22.36
CA ALA A 16 16.22 -23.76 -22.50
C ALA A 16 15.56 -23.43 -21.14
N GLY A 17 15.56 -24.36 -20.18
CA GLY A 17 15.00 -24.16 -18.84
C GLY A 17 15.77 -23.15 -17.98
N ALA A 18 17.09 -23.08 -18.13
CA ALA A 18 17.93 -22.16 -17.35
C ALA A 18 17.72 -20.68 -17.71
N CYS A 19 17.31 -20.39 -18.95
CA CYS A 19 17.02 -19.02 -19.40
C CYS A 19 15.62 -18.54 -18.98
N LEU A 20 14.68 -19.45 -18.71
CA LEU A 20 13.30 -19.10 -18.35
C LEU A 20 13.21 -18.45 -16.95
N SER A 21 14.14 -18.77 -16.05
CA SER A 21 14.22 -18.21 -14.69
C SER A 21 14.62 -16.73 -14.65
N ILE A 22 15.15 -16.19 -15.75
CA ILE A 22 15.63 -14.81 -15.86
C ILE A 22 14.50 -13.86 -16.32
N LEU A 23 13.42 -14.41 -16.88
CA LEU A 23 12.23 -13.64 -17.25
C LEU A 23 11.37 -13.36 -16.02
N ARG A 24 11.90 -12.55 -15.09
CA ARG A 24 11.05 -11.79 -14.17
C ARG A 24 10.40 -10.70 -14.99
N PHE A 25 9.16 -10.92 -15.41
CA PHE A 25 8.32 -9.82 -15.85
C PHE A 25 8.22 -8.84 -14.68
N PRO A 26 8.66 -7.58 -14.83
CA PRO A 26 8.30 -6.59 -13.86
C PRO A 26 6.78 -6.52 -13.93
N GLU A 27 6.10 -7.00 -12.90
CA GLU A 27 4.71 -6.60 -12.68
C GLU A 27 4.76 -5.15 -12.19
N ALA A 28 5.20 -4.26 -13.08
CA ALA A 28 5.12 -2.82 -12.95
C ALA A 28 3.64 -2.48 -13.14
N ARG A 29 2.85 -2.85 -12.13
CA ARG A 29 1.46 -2.45 -12.07
C ARG A 29 1.49 -0.97 -11.80
N ALA A 30 1.13 -0.18 -12.81
CA ALA A 30 1.21 1.27 -12.79
C ALA A 30 0.81 1.81 -11.41
N ALA A 31 1.70 2.60 -10.82
CA ALA A 31 1.35 3.38 -9.64
C ALA A 31 0.10 4.18 -10.00
N ALA A 32 -0.87 4.21 -9.07
CA ALA A 32 -2.02 5.08 -9.29
C ALA A 32 -1.50 6.53 -9.40
N PRO A 33 -2.07 7.35 -10.30
CA PRO A 33 -1.58 8.70 -10.55
C PRO A 33 -1.62 9.52 -9.25
N ALA A 34 -0.66 10.42 -9.10
CA ALA A 34 -0.66 11.34 -7.97
C ALA A 34 -1.72 12.43 -8.16
N ASP A 35 -2.45 12.73 -7.09
CA ASP A 35 -3.50 13.73 -7.08
C ASP A 35 -3.04 15.03 -6.41
N ARG A 36 -3.58 16.16 -6.87
CA ARG A 36 -3.34 17.48 -6.28
C ARG A 36 -4.48 17.86 -5.35
N VAL A 37 -4.18 18.10 -4.08
CA VAL A 37 -5.13 18.58 -3.08
C VAL A 37 -4.62 19.93 -2.54
N GLY A 38 -5.09 21.03 -3.13
CA GLY A 38 -4.58 22.37 -2.82
C GLY A 38 -3.06 22.46 -3.06
N ALA A 39 -2.29 22.75 -2.01
CA ALA A 39 -0.83 22.83 -2.05
C ALA A 39 -0.10 21.48 -1.90
N PHE A 40 -0.85 20.38 -1.77
CA PHE A 40 -0.33 19.04 -1.57
C PHE A 40 -0.36 18.23 -2.86
N THR A 41 0.66 17.39 -3.04
CA THR A 41 0.62 16.26 -3.98
C THR A 41 0.49 14.99 -3.16
N VAL A 42 -0.50 14.15 -3.45
CA VAL A 42 -0.78 12.90 -2.77
C VAL A 42 -0.56 11.76 -3.75
N THR A 43 0.44 10.93 -3.49
CA THR A 43 0.76 9.75 -4.31
C THR A 43 0.29 8.50 -3.57
N PRO A 44 -0.73 7.77 -4.07
CA PRO A 44 -1.13 6.48 -3.52
C PRO A 44 -0.05 5.42 -3.80
N LEU A 45 0.32 4.67 -2.77
CA LEU A 45 1.29 3.58 -2.82
C LEU A 45 0.58 2.27 -2.49
N ARG A 46 0.55 1.32 -3.43
CA ARG A 46 -0.15 0.04 -3.24
C ARG A 46 0.79 -0.99 -2.63
N ASP A 47 0.41 -1.54 -1.48
CA ASP A 47 1.14 -2.60 -0.78
C ASP A 47 0.83 -3.99 -1.35
N GLY A 48 -0.45 -4.26 -1.58
CA GLY A 48 -0.94 -5.56 -2.04
C GLY A 48 -2.45 -5.60 -2.13
N HIS A 49 -3.01 -6.80 -2.30
CA HIS A 49 -4.44 -7.04 -2.23
C HIS A 49 -4.72 -8.08 -1.16
N PHE A 50 -5.58 -7.72 -0.21
CA PHE A 50 -6.07 -8.61 0.82
C PHE A 50 -7.26 -9.42 0.28
N PRO A 51 -7.20 -10.76 0.29
CA PRO A 51 -8.30 -11.61 -0.15
C PRO A 51 -9.38 -11.62 0.93
N LEU A 52 -10.27 -10.63 0.90
CA LEU A 52 -11.33 -10.47 1.88
C LEU A 52 -12.46 -11.45 1.59
N GLU A 53 -12.68 -12.41 2.49
CA GLU A 53 -13.84 -13.29 2.40
C GLU A 53 -15.08 -12.61 3.00
N PRO A 54 -16.27 -12.73 2.39
CA PRO A 54 -17.51 -12.20 2.97
C PRO A 54 -17.77 -12.65 4.40
N SER A 55 -17.35 -13.87 4.77
CA SER A 55 -17.47 -14.39 6.13
C SER A 55 -16.66 -13.60 7.18
N MET A 56 -15.70 -12.78 6.78
CA MET A 56 -14.92 -11.92 7.67
C MET A 56 -15.67 -10.64 8.06
N ILE A 57 -16.71 -10.24 7.31
CA ILE A 57 -17.53 -9.07 7.59
C ILE A 57 -18.90 -9.53 8.12
N PRO A 58 -19.30 -9.14 9.33
CA PRO A 58 -20.61 -9.47 9.86
C PRO A 58 -21.75 -9.11 8.90
N GLY A 59 -22.55 -10.11 8.52
CA GLY A 59 -23.71 -9.94 7.62
C GLY A 59 -23.39 -9.91 6.12
N ALA A 60 -22.12 -9.93 5.72
CA ALA A 60 -21.76 -9.88 4.30
C ALA A 60 -21.91 -11.24 3.59
N ASP A 61 -21.81 -12.37 4.30
CA ASP A 61 -22.19 -13.68 3.75
C ASP A 61 -23.72 -13.86 3.75
N SER A 62 -24.38 -13.09 2.90
CA SER A 62 -25.82 -13.08 2.72
C SER A 62 -26.16 -12.87 1.24
N GLU A 63 -27.41 -13.13 0.85
CA GLU A 63 -27.86 -12.86 -0.51
C GLU A 63 -27.69 -11.37 -0.89
N ALA A 64 -28.00 -10.47 0.04
CA ALA A 64 -27.81 -9.04 -0.14
C ALA A 64 -26.33 -8.67 -0.32
N GLY A 65 -25.43 -9.27 0.47
CA GLY A 65 -23.98 -9.06 0.33
C GLY A 65 -23.43 -9.53 -1.01
N ARG A 66 -23.84 -10.72 -1.47
CA ARG A 66 -23.47 -11.23 -2.80
C ARG A 66 -23.97 -10.31 -3.91
N ALA A 67 -25.19 -9.78 -3.79
CA ALA A 67 -25.74 -8.84 -4.75
C ALA A 67 -24.96 -7.50 -4.79
N LEU A 68 -24.51 -7.00 -3.64
CA LEU A 68 -23.67 -5.78 -3.57
C LEU A 68 -22.29 -6.00 -4.21
N LEU A 69 -21.63 -7.12 -3.92
CA LEU A 69 -20.35 -7.48 -4.55
C LEU A 69 -20.50 -7.63 -6.08
N ALA A 70 -21.56 -8.30 -6.54
CA ALA A 70 -21.86 -8.43 -7.96
C ALA A 70 -22.09 -7.05 -8.63
N GLN A 71 -22.85 -6.16 -7.98
CA GLN A 71 -23.08 -4.79 -8.47
C GLN A 71 -21.79 -3.96 -8.56
N ALA A 72 -20.85 -4.20 -7.64
CA ALA A 72 -19.53 -3.58 -7.67
C ALA A 72 -18.56 -4.22 -8.67
N GLY A 73 -18.97 -5.27 -9.41
CA GLY A 73 -18.11 -6.00 -10.33
C GLY A 73 -17.07 -6.90 -9.64
N LEU A 74 -17.30 -7.24 -8.37
CA LEU A 74 -16.43 -8.08 -7.54
C LEU A 74 -16.96 -9.53 -7.49
N PRO A 75 -16.12 -10.52 -7.12
CA PRO A 75 -16.56 -11.91 -6.95
C PRO A 75 -17.67 -12.00 -5.90
N PRO A 76 -18.91 -12.42 -6.27
CA PRO A 76 -20.04 -12.38 -5.34
C PRO A 76 -19.84 -13.24 -4.10
N SER A 77 -19.16 -14.39 -4.25
CA SER A 77 -18.86 -15.34 -3.17
C SER A 77 -17.46 -15.16 -2.58
N GLY A 78 -16.75 -14.08 -2.93
CA GLY A 78 -15.37 -13.86 -2.51
C GLY A 78 -14.33 -14.79 -3.14
N PRO A 79 -13.06 -14.64 -2.73
CA PRO A 79 -12.57 -13.47 -1.98
C PRO A 79 -12.60 -12.20 -2.85
N SER A 80 -12.95 -11.06 -2.24
CA SER A 80 -12.82 -9.75 -2.87
C SER A 80 -11.35 -9.27 -2.76
N PRO A 81 -10.71 -8.81 -3.86
CA PRO A 81 -9.33 -8.35 -3.82
C PRO A 81 -9.24 -6.90 -3.30
N GLU A 82 -9.21 -6.72 -1.99
CA GLU A 82 -9.18 -5.38 -1.37
C GLU A 82 -7.78 -4.77 -1.39
N PRO A 83 -7.56 -3.59 -2.00
CA PRO A 83 -6.24 -2.99 -2.05
C PRO A 83 -5.81 -2.45 -0.69
N VAL A 84 -4.61 -2.84 -0.24
CA VAL A 84 -3.95 -2.23 0.92
C VAL A 84 -3.05 -1.12 0.41
N ASN A 85 -3.26 0.10 0.89
CA ASN A 85 -2.57 1.30 0.41
C ASN A 85 -1.89 2.05 1.56
N ALA A 86 -0.83 2.76 1.22
CA ALA A 86 -0.27 3.88 1.97
C ALA A 86 -0.28 5.13 1.08
N PHE A 87 -0.03 6.31 1.64
CA PHE A 87 -0.03 7.56 0.88
C PHE A 87 1.20 8.41 1.16
N LEU A 88 1.97 8.72 0.12
CA LEU A 88 3.03 9.72 0.17
C LEU A 88 2.42 11.10 -0.08
N ILE A 89 2.57 12.00 0.89
CA ILE A 89 2.02 13.35 0.85
C ILE A 89 3.18 14.34 0.77
N ARG A 90 3.20 15.20 -0.26
CA ARG A 90 4.26 16.18 -0.48
C ARG A 90 3.71 17.60 -0.40
N ARG A 91 4.45 18.50 0.25
CA ARG A 91 4.23 19.95 0.21
C ARG A 91 5.57 20.68 0.12
N GLY A 92 5.92 21.13 -1.08
CA GLY A 92 7.24 21.69 -1.35
C GLY A 92 8.34 20.65 -1.09
N ALA A 93 9.30 20.98 -0.23
CA ALA A 93 10.40 20.10 0.16
C ALA A 93 10.07 19.12 1.30
N ARG A 94 8.85 19.18 1.86
CA ARG A 94 8.41 18.30 2.96
C ARG A 94 7.62 17.10 2.43
N HIS A 95 7.80 15.98 3.11
CA HIS A 95 7.13 14.72 2.84
C HIS A 95 6.50 14.19 4.13
N GLY A 96 5.29 13.68 4.03
CA GLY A 96 4.64 12.86 5.05
C GLY A 96 4.24 11.53 4.45
N LEU A 97 4.21 10.50 5.27
CA LEU A 97 3.69 9.19 4.91
C LEU A 97 2.49 8.90 5.82
N LEU A 98 1.36 8.57 5.21
CA LEU A 98 0.17 8.05 5.89
C LEU A 98 0.10 6.55 5.67
N ASP A 99 0.07 5.79 6.77
CA ASP A 99 0.24 4.33 6.82
C ASP A 99 1.56 3.81 6.21
N ALA A 100 1.86 2.52 6.38
CA ALA A 100 3.12 1.93 5.93
C ALA A 100 2.95 0.55 5.28
N GLY A 101 1.73 0.20 4.87
CA GLY A 101 1.40 -1.16 4.46
C GLY A 101 1.42 -2.13 5.65
N CYS A 102 1.48 -3.42 5.35
CA CYS A 102 1.46 -4.50 6.35
C CYS A 102 2.79 -5.28 6.43
N GLY A 103 3.82 -4.86 5.70
CA GLY A 103 5.03 -5.65 5.52
C GLY A 103 4.68 -7.04 5.00
N THR A 104 5.25 -8.08 5.59
CA THR A 104 5.00 -9.48 5.19
C THR A 104 3.95 -10.19 6.03
N VAL A 105 3.23 -9.48 6.92
CA VAL A 105 2.29 -10.09 7.88
C VAL A 105 1.17 -10.86 7.18
N PHE A 106 0.69 -10.39 6.02
CA PHE A 106 -0.33 -11.07 5.21
C PHE A 106 0.26 -11.94 4.08
N GLY A 107 1.56 -12.25 4.15
CA GLY A 107 2.24 -13.13 3.21
C GLY A 107 3.02 -12.41 2.10
N PRO A 108 3.55 -13.17 1.12
CA PRO A 108 4.51 -12.66 0.13
C PRO A 108 3.89 -11.72 -0.92
N GLY A 109 2.57 -11.55 -0.93
CA GLY A 109 1.87 -10.65 -1.85
C GLY A 109 1.89 -9.17 -1.44
N PHE A 110 2.56 -8.84 -0.33
CA PHE A 110 2.60 -7.51 0.30
C PHE A 110 4.04 -6.96 0.39
N ASP A 111 4.27 -5.95 1.23
CA ASP A 111 5.55 -5.22 1.41
C ASP A 111 6.01 -4.46 0.16
N ARG A 112 5.06 -3.94 -0.63
CA ARG A 112 5.39 -3.17 -1.84
C ARG A 112 5.54 -1.67 -1.59
N VAL A 113 5.07 -1.16 -0.45
CA VAL A 113 5.19 0.27 -0.11
C VAL A 113 6.66 0.71 -0.05
N THR A 114 7.54 -0.12 0.52
CA THR A 114 8.97 0.18 0.63
C THR A 114 9.61 0.42 -0.74
N ALA A 115 9.34 -0.47 -1.70
CA ALA A 115 9.84 -0.33 -3.06
C ALA A 115 9.22 0.87 -3.80
N ALA A 116 7.93 1.13 -3.58
CA ALA A 116 7.24 2.28 -4.16
C ALA A 116 7.80 3.62 -3.65
N LEU A 117 8.10 3.73 -2.35
CA LEU A 117 8.77 4.91 -1.77
C LEU A 117 10.15 5.14 -2.38
N ALA A 118 10.92 4.08 -2.58
CA ALA A 118 12.23 4.18 -3.22
C ALA A 118 12.13 4.69 -4.67
N ALA A 119 11.10 4.26 -5.42
CA ALA A 119 10.83 4.76 -6.77
C ALA A 119 10.47 6.26 -6.78
N GLU A 120 9.86 6.77 -5.71
CA GLU A 120 9.58 8.20 -5.49
C GLU A 120 10.80 8.99 -4.97
N GLY A 121 11.96 8.34 -4.86
CA GLY A 121 13.20 8.93 -4.34
C GLY A 121 13.17 9.18 -2.83
N VAL A 122 12.27 8.52 -2.10
CA VAL A 122 12.15 8.61 -0.64
C VAL A 122 12.87 7.42 0.00
N ALA A 123 13.92 7.69 0.78
CA ALA A 123 14.60 6.65 1.54
C ALA A 123 13.69 6.15 2.68
N ALA A 124 13.58 4.83 2.83
CA ALA A 124 12.79 4.19 3.89
C ALA A 124 13.34 4.44 5.32
N ARG A 125 14.54 5.01 5.43
CA ARG A 125 15.12 5.40 6.71
C ARG A 125 14.56 6.78 7.10
N PRO A 126 13.97 6.94 8.29
CA PRO A 126 13.65 8.26 8.78
C PRO A 126 14.95 9.04 8.94
N ASP A 127 15.11 10.09 8.14
CA ASP A 127 16.04 11.16 8.41
C ASP A 127 15.55 11.81 9.72
N ARG A 128 16.09 11.34 10.85
CA ARG A 128 15.72 11.81 12.21
C ARG A 128 15.90 13.31 12.35
N ASP A 129 16.67 13.91 11.46
CA ASP A 129 17.04 15.31 11.44
C ASP A 129 16.11 16.16 10.55
N ARG A 130 15.16 15.52 9.83
CA ARG A 130 14.26 16.19 8.86
C ARG A 130 12.77 16.06 9.14
N MET A 131 12.36 15.49 10.28
CA MET A 131 10.99 15.70 10.76
C MET A 131 10.85 17.18 11.12
N ALA A 132 10.47 18.00 10.15
CA ALA A 132 10.13 19.39 10.39
C ALA A 132 9.12 19.40 11.55
N ASP A 133 9.42 20.15 12.60
CA ASP A 133 8.52 20.27 13.74
C ASP A 133 7.10 20.53 13.22
N PRO A 134 6.10 19.74 13.66
CA PRO A 134 4.72 20.01 13.28
C PRO A 134 4.38 21.44 13.71
N PRO A 135 3.63 22.19 12.89
CA PRO A 135 3.20 23.54 13.27
C PRO A 135 2.54 23.47 14.66
N PRO A 136 2.79 24.45 15.54
CA PRO A 136 2.23 24.41 16.88
C PRO A 136 0.71 24.30 16.80
N CYS A 137 0.13 23.56 17.74
CA CYS A 137 -1.32 23.60 17.95
C CYS A 137 -1.71 25.06 18.22
N GLY A 138 -2.52 25.66 17.33
CA GLY A 138 -2.80 27.10 17.32
C GLY A 138 -2.95 27.75 18.70
N PRO A 139 -3.94 27.34 19.52
CA PRO A 139 -4.19 28.01 20.80
C PRO A 139 -3.15 27.70 21.89
N CYS A 140 -2.32 26.67 21.75
CA CYS A 140 -1.41 26.22 22.80
C CYS A 140 0.07 26.51 22.56
N GLY A 141 0.50 26.86 21.34
CA GLY A 141 1.90 27.21 21.04
C GLY A 141 2.92 26.10 21.33
N ARG A 142 2.48 24.91 21.76
CA ARG A 142 3.34 23.77 22.06
C ARG A 142 3.62 23.00 20.78
N PRO A 143 4.85 22.50 20.59
CA PRO A 143 5.10 21.59 19.50
C PRO A 143 4.29 20.30 19.75
N ALA A 144 3.74 19.71 18.70
CA ALA A 144 2.85 18.54 18.80
C ALA A 144 3.60 17.24 19.14
N HIS A 145 4.60 17.30 20.03
CA HIS A 145 5.33 16.14 20.51
C HIS A 145 4.48 15.31 21.48
N GLY A 146 3.73 14.36 20.93
CA GLY A 146 3.41 13.12 21.62
C GLY A 146 4.51 12.10 21.30
N ARG A 147 5.31 11.71 22.30
CA ARG A 147 6.19 10.54 22.16
C ARG A 147 5.29 9.31 21.97
N TRP A 148 5.31 8.71 20.79
CA TRP A 148 4.74 7.38 20.59
C TRP A 148 5.39 6.42 21.61
N PRO A 149 4.65 5.62 22.39
CA PRO A 149 3.26 5.18 22.21
C PRO A 149 2.29 5.71 23.29
N ARG A 150 2.37 7.00 23.68
CA ARG A 150 1.41 7.52 24.68
C ARG A 150 0.10 7.98 24.02
N PRO A 151 -1.07 7.57 24.53
CA PRO A 151 -2.36 7.99 23.98
C PRO A 151 -2.50 9.51 24.07
N LEU A 152 -3.09 10.11 23.03
CA LEU A 152 -3.49 11.51 23.00
C LEU A 152 -4.42 11.78 24.19
N ARG A 153 -3.89 12.37 25.28
CA ARG A 153 -4.77 13.03 26.24
C ARG A 153 -5.38 14.19 25.47
N GLN A 154 -6.69 14.10 25.20
CA GLN A 154 -7.45 15.26 24.72
C GLN A 154 -7.15 16.43 25.65
N CYS A 155 -6.65 17.53 25.08
CA CYS A 155 -6.58 18.80 25.78
C CYS A 155 -8.01 19.17 26.18
N ARG A 156 -8.42 18.85 27.42
CA ARG A 156 -9.62 19.43 27.99
C ARG A 156 -9.38 20.94 28.04
N ALA A 157 -10.18 21.71 27.31
CA ALA A 157 -10.28 23.14 27.52
C ALA A 157 -10.57 23.34 29.01
N GLY A 158 -9.66 24.01 29.71
CA GLY A 158 -9.91 24.44 31.08
C GLY A 158 -11.11 25.38 31.03
N ALA A 159 -12.24 24.92 31.55
CA ALA A 159 -13.26 25.84 32.03
C ALA A 159 -12.60 26.65 33.16
N SER A 160 -12.23 27.89 32.88
CA SER A 160 -11.88 28.84 33.92
C SER A 160 -13.17 29.20 34.64
N GLY A 161 -13.29 28.77 35.89
CA GLY A 161 -14.25 29.36 36.80
C GLY A 161 -13.91 30.83 37.04
N ALA A 162 -14.96 31.64 37.02
CA ALA A 162 -15.12 32.83 37.84
C ALA A 162 -16.56 32.78 38.38
#